data_AF-A0A9E5NLY3-F1
#
_entry.id   AF-A0A9E5NLY3-F1
#
_cell.length_a   1.000
_cell.length_b   1.000
_cell.length_c   1.000
_cell.angle_alpha   90.00
_cell.angle_beta   90.00
_cell.angle_gamma   90.00
#
_symmetry.space_group_name_H-M   'P 1'
#
loop_
_entity.id
_entity.type
_entity.pdbx_description
1 polymer ?
#
loop_
_entity_poly.entity_id
_entity_poly.type
_entity_poly.pdbx_seq_one_letter_code
_entity_poly.pdbx_strand_id
1 'polypeptide(L)'
;MAKRIALLVVIPLLLAVLGFAAQKVMERSWDALVDYRPPWLPWVPLASGQGGEPATDQVVIVLQDGLRFDTSQELEAWNELRAEGADLAVRVGQPSLSIPSFSVINSGTYQEMSGVTTNWYKGPIPPVDSIYC
;
A
#
# COMPACT_ATOMS: atom_id res chain seq x y z
N MET A 1 43.10 -34.03 1.45
CA MET A 1 41.93 -34.48 0.66
C MET A 1 40.61 -34.27 1.42
N ALA A 2 40.48 -34.80 2.64
CA ALA A 2 39.29 -34.63 3.49
C ALA A 2 38.83 -33.17 3.71
N LYS A 3 39.75 -32.22 3.92
CA LYS A 3 39.42 -30.79 4.09
C LYS A 3 38.75 -30.18 2.84
N ARG A 4 39.16 -30.60 1.64
CA ARG A 4 38.55 -30.13 0.37
C ARG A 4 37.17 -30.74 0.16
N ILE A 5 37.00 -32.03 0.48
CA ILE A 5 35.70 -32.71 0.43
C ILE A 5 34.73 -32.11 1.47
N ALA A 6 35.21 -31.83 2.67
CA ALA A 6 34.42 -31.15 3.71
C ALA A 6 33.98 -29.76 3.26
N LEU A 7 34.86 -28.96 2.64
CA LEU A 7 34.46 -27.65 2.09
C LEU A 7 33.43 -27.79 0.96
N LEU A 8 33.59 -28.77 0.08
CA LEU A 8 32.68 -29.01 -1.06
C LEU A 8 31.30 -29.54 -0.64
N VAL A 9 31.14 -30.06 0.59
CA VAL A 9 29.85 -30.57 1.08
C VAL A 9 29.25 -29.61 2.11
N VAL A 10 30.05 -29.13 3.06
CA VAL A 10 29.59 -28.27 4.15
C VAL A 10 29.16 -26.89 3.63
N ILE A 11 29.91 -26.29 2.68
CA ILE A 11 29.54 -24.98 2.15
C ILE A 11 28.19 -25.03 1.41
N PRO A 12 27.95 -25.95 0.45
CA PRO A 12 26.64 -26.05 -0.19
C PRO A 12 25.52 -26.38 0.80
N LEU A 13 25.77 -27.23 1.79
CA LEU A 13 24.78 -27.55 2.81
C LEU A 13 24.41 -26.33 3.65
N LEU A 14 25.39 -25.53 4.07
CA LEU A 14 25.16 -24.28 4.78
C LEU A 14 24.39 -23.28 3.93
N LEU A 15 24.74 -23.13 2.65
CA LEU A 15 24.02 -22.26 1.72
C LEU A 15 22.58 -22.73 1.51
N ALA A 16 22.34 -24.05 1.43
CA ALA A 16 20.99 -24.61 1.31
C ALA A 16 20.15 -24.33 2.56
N VAL A 17 20.73 -24.51 3.76
CA VAL A 17 20.06 -24.19 5.03
C VAL A 17 19.76 -22.71 5.14
N LEU A 18 20.71 -21.84 4.80
CA LEU A 18 20.51 -20.38 4.80
C LEU A 18 19.45 -19.95 3.79
N GLY A 19 19.45 -20.52 2.59
CA GLY A 19 18.44 -20.26 1.57
C GLY A 19 17.04 -20.66 2.02
N PHE A 20 16.89 -21.86 2.62
CA PHE A 20 15.62 -22.31 3.16
C PHE A 20 15.13 -21.42 4.31
N ALA A 21 16.03 -21.03 5.23
CA ALA A 21 15.69 -20.13 6.32
C ALA A 21 15.25 -18.76 5.80
N ALA A 22 15.97 -18.20 4.82
CA ALA A 22 15.61 -16.93 4.18
C ALA A 22 14.23 -17.00 3.50
N GLN A 23 13.93 -18.08 2.78
CA GLN A 23 12.61 -18.30 2.19
C GLN A 23 11.51 -18.32 3.26
N LYS A 24 11.73 -19.00 4.39
CA LYS A 24 10.74 -19.05 5.49
C LYS A 24 10.52 -17.70 6.14
N VAL A 25 11.56 -16.89 6.28
CA VAL A 25 11.44 -15.51 6.78
C VAL A 25 10.66 -14.65 5.79
N MET A 26 10.96 -14.77 4.49
CA MET A 26 10.24 -14.06 3.43
C MET A 26 8.75 -14.43 3.40
N GLU A 27 8.41 -15.72 3.42
CA GLU A 27 7.02 -16.21 3.47
C GLU A 27 6.27 -15.61 4.67
N ARG A 28 6.83 -15.69 5.89
CA ARG A 28 6.18 -15.10 7.07
C ARG A 28 6.04 -13.59 7.00
N SER A 29 7.01 -12.89 6.42
CA SER A 29 6.96 -11.43 6.28
C SER A 29 5.90 -11.03 5.27
N TRP A 30 5.73 -11.82 4.21
CA TRP A 30 4.69 -11.67 3.22
C TRP A 30 3.30 -11.92 3.81
N ASP A 31 3.13 -13.02 4.53
CA ASP A 31 1.87 -13.38 5.19
C ASP A 31 1.47 -12.30 6.21
N ALA A 32 2.42 -11.77 6.99
CA ALA A 32 2.16 -10.68 7.93
C ALA A 32 1.64 -9.40 7.26
N LEU A 33 2.03 -9.13 6.02
CA LEU A 33 1.52 -8.00 5.23
C LEU A 33 0.14 -8.31 4.65
N VAL A 34 -0.03 -9.49 4.04
CA VAL A 34 -1.26 -9.90 3.34
C VAL A 34 -2.42 -10.11 4.31
N ASP A 35 -2.15 -10.76 5.44
CA ASP A 35 -3.15 -11.09 6.46
C ASP A 35 -3.23 -10.01 7.55
N TYR A 36 -2.60 -8.86 7.34
CA TYR A 36 -2.62 -7.75 8.29
C TYR A 36 -4.06 -7.35 8.63
N ARG A 37 -4.35 -7.23 9.93
CA ARG A 37 -5.61 -6.71 10.44
C ARG A 37 -5.33 -5.60 11.45
N PRO A 38 -5.99 -4.44 11.32
CA PRO A 38 -5.83 -3.36 12.29
C PRO A 38 -6.27 -3.81 13.70
N PRO A 39 -5.56 -3.43 14.76
CA PRO A 39 -5.88 -3.84 16.14
C PRO A 39 -7.20 -3.27 16.65
N TRP A 40 -7.72 -2.22 15.99
CA TRP A 40 -9.00 -1.60 16.31
C TRP A 40 -10.19 -2.29 15.60
N LEU A 41 -9.97 -3.23 14.69
CA LEU A 41 -11.04 -3.93 13.97
C LEU A 41 -12.07 -4.62 14.90
N PRO A 42 -11.71 -5.20 16.06
CA PRO A 42 -12.69 -5.78 16.99
C PRO A 42 -13.70 -4.80 17.60
N TRP A 43 -13.47 -3.49 17.46
CA TRP A 43 -14.28 -2.42 18.06
C TRP A 43 -15.33 -1.86 17.09
N VAL A 44 -15.50 -2.52 15.94
CA VAL A 44 -16.43 -2.19 14.85
C VAL A 44 -17.82 -2.81 15.13
N PRO A 45 -18.94 -2.13 14.80
CA PRO A 45 -19.03 -0.93 13.97
C PRO A 45 -18.81 0.38 14.75
N LEU A 46 -17.90 1.19 14.23
CA LEU A 46 -17.88 2.63 14.54
C LEU A 46 -19.03 3.27 13.78
N ALA A 47 -19.77 4.17 14.44
CA ALA A 47 -20.79 4.95 13.74
C ALA A 47 -20.10 5.82 12.68
N SER A 48 -20.63 5.83 11.46
CA SER A 48 -20.15 6.74 10.43
C SER A 48 -20.25 8.18 10.89
N GLY A 49 -19.24 8.98 10.56
CA GLY A 49 -19.27 10.42 10.77
C GLY A 49 -20.47 11.04 10.06
N GLN A 50 -21.08 12.04 10.69
CA GLN A 50 -22.01 12.91 9.96
C GLN A 50 -21.17 13.77 9.02
N GLY A 51 -21.44 13.68 7.72
CA GLY A 51 -20.85 14.59 6.74
C GLY A 51 -21.18 16.05 7.09
N GLY A 52 -20.28 16.97 6.76
CA GLY A 52 -20.55 18.41 6.87
C GLY A 52 -21.42 18.92 5.72
N GLU A 53 -21.79 20.20 5.79
CA GLU A 53 -22.42 20.89 4.67
C GLU A 53 -21.51 20.85 3.43
N PRO A 54 -22.01 20.51 2.23
CA PRO A 54 -21.21 20.46 1.02
C PRO A 54 -20.59 21.83 0.69
N ALA A 55 -19.29 21.85 0.38
CA ALA A 55 -18.60 23.07 -0.06
C ALA A 55 -18.84 23.39 -1.55
N THR A 56 -19.30 22.42 -2.32
CA THR A 56 -19.53 22.50 -3.77
C THR A 56 -20.59 21.47 -4.17
N ASP A 57 -21.24 21.68 -5.32
CA ASP A 57 -22.22 20.75 -5.88
C ASP A 57 -21.56 19.49 -6.46
N GLN A 58 -20.30 19.59 -6.90
CA GLN A 58 -19.61 18.49 -7.56
C GLN A 58 -18.10 18.48 -7.27
N VAL A 59 -17.58 17.27 -7.07
CA VAL A 59 -16.15 16.97 -7.02
C VAL A 59 -15.82 15.93 -8.08
N VAL A 60 -14.77 16.16 -8.85
CA VAL A 60 -14.24 15.21 -9.84
C VAL A 60 -12.83 14.82 -9.41
N ILE A 61 -12.60 13.52 -9.20
CA ILE A 61 -11.29 12.96 -8.87
C ILE A 61 -10.77 12.22 -10.09
N VAL A 62 -9.62 12.65 -10.59
CA VAL A 62 -8.89 11.96 -11.66
C VAL A 62 -7.65 11.33 -11.05
N LEU A 63 -7.57 10.00 -11.10
CA LEU A 63 -6.43 9.24 -10.58
C LEU A 63 -5.66 8.61 -11.74
N GLN A 64 -4.39 8.99 -11.89
CA GLN A 64 -3.48 8.34 -12.82
C GLN A 64 -2.58 7.35 -12.08
N ASP A 65 -2.83 6.06 -12.28
CA ASP A 65 -2.07 4.99 -11.61
C ASP A 65 -0.60 4.98 -12.08
N GLY A 66 0.31 4.78 -11.13
CA GLY A 66 1.75 4.68 -11.39
C GLY A 66 2.44 5.95 -11.88
N LEU A 67 1.79 7.13 -11.83
CA LEU A 67 2.41 8.38 -12.26
C LEU A 67 3.44 8.86 -11.23
N ARG A 68 4.73 8.74 -11.56
CA ARG A 68 5.82 9.25 -10.73
C ARG A 68 5.87 10.78 -10.79
N PHE A 69 6.28 11.41 -9.68
CA PHE A 69 6.30 12.87 -9.55
C PHE A 69 7.15 13.57 -10.62
N ASP A 70 8.38 13.12 -10.86
CA ASP A 70 9.25 13.68 -11.91
C ASP A 70 8.66 13.51 -13.32
N THR A 71 8.12 12.33 -13.64
CA THR A 71 7.41 12.09 -14.91
C THR A 71 6.20 13.01 -15.06
N SER A 72 5.50 13.31 -13.96
CA SER A 72 4.35 14.24 -13.99
C SER A 72 4.74 15.69 -14.34
N GLN A 73 6.01 16.09 -14.16
CA GLN A 73 6.51 17.43 -14.50
C GLN A 73 6.84 17.57 -16.00
N GLU A 74 6.98 16.45 -16.71
CA GLU A 74 7.26 16.42 -18.15
C GLU A 74 5.98 16.50 -19.00
N LEU A 75 4.80 16.39 -18.38
CA LEU A 75 3.52 16.33 -19.06
C LEU A 75 2.87 17.73 -19.19
N GLU A 76 2.77 18.22 -20.42
CA GLU A 76 2.27 19.57 -20.75
C GLU A 76 0.87 19.84 -20.16
N ALA A 77 -0.10 18.95 -20.39
CA ALA A 77 -1.46 19.11 -19.87
C ALA A 77 -1.53 19.18 -18.32
N TRP A 78 -0.65 18.45 -17.61
CA TRP A 78 -0.59 18.56 -16.15
C TRP A 78 0.03 19.89 -15.71
N ASN A 79 1.02 20.39 -16.42
CA ASN A 79 1.62 21.70 -16.14
C ASN A 79 0.64 22.85 -16.38
N GLU A 80 -0.20 22.76 -17.41
CA GLU A 80 -1.31 23.72 -17.63
C GLU A 80 -2.26 23.75 -16.43
N LEU A 81 -2.71 22.59 -15.96
CA LEU A 81 -3.58 22.48 -14.78
C LEU A 81 -2.93 23.04 -13.50
N ARG A 82 -1.62 22.80 -13.30
CA ARG A 82 -0.88 23.35 -12.15
C ARG A 82 -0.82 24.87 -12.17
N ALA A 83 -0.75 25.48 -13.35
CA ALA A 83 -0.69 26.94 -13.48
C ALA A 83 -2.00 27.63 -13.08
N GLU A 84 -3.12 26.92 -13.16
CA GLU A 84 -4.47 27.44 -12.85
C GLU A 84 -4.95 27.10 -11.43
N GLY A 85 -4.24 26.22 -10.71
CA GLY A 85 -4.73 25.64 -9.46
C GLY A 85 -3.65 25.44 -8.40
N ALA A 86 -3.99 24.64 -7.39
CA ALA A 86 -3.04 24.23 -6.36
C ALA A 86 -2.26 22.99 -6.82
N ASP A 87 -0.93 23.04 -6.69
CA ASP A 87 -0.03 21.91 -6.93
C ASP A 87 0.68 21.50 -5.63
N LEU A 88 0.66 20.20 -5.33
CA LEU A 88 1.26 19.66 -4.11
C LEU A 88 1.98 18.35 -4.43
N ALA A 89 3.23 18.24 -3.97
CA ALA A 89 3.94 16.97 -3.96
C ALA A 89 3.48 16.13 -2.76
N VAL A 90 2.94 14.94 -3.02
CA VAL A 90 2.44 14.03 -2.00
C VAL A 90 3.34 12.82 -1.82
N ARG A 91 3.42 12.32 -0.58
CA ARG A 91 4.07 11.04 -0.28
C ARG A 91 3.02 9.96 -0.13
N VAL A 92 3.16 8.89 -0.90
CA VAL A 92 2.30 7.70 -0.78
C VAL A 92 2.75 6.82 0.38
N GLY A 93 1.79 6.24 1.09
CA GLY A 93 2.05 5.22 2.11
C GLY A 93 2.60 3.93 1.51
N GLN A 94 3.18 3.07 2.34
CA GLN A 94 3.63 1.74 1.92
C GLN A 94 2.66 0.67 2.41
N PRO A 95 2.39 -0.36 1.59
CA PRO A 95 2.92 -0.57 0.25
C PRO A 95 2.22 0.31 -0.80
N SER A 96 3.00 0.84 -1.75
CA SER A 96 2.52 1.73 -2.82
C SER A 96 1.89 0.95 -3.99
N LEU A 97 0.92 0.10 -3.67
CA LEU A 97 0.13 -0.66 -4.64
C LEU A 97 -1.19 0.08 -4.95
N SER A 98 -1.80 -0.22 -6.09
CA SER A 98 -3.01 0.47 -6.57
C SER A 98 -4.20 0.40 -5.62
N ILE A 99 -4.61 -0.81 -5.17
CA ILE A 99 -5.78 -0.96 -4.28
C ILE A 99 -5.54 -0.30 -2.90
N PRO A 100 -4.38 -0.52 -2.24
CA PRO A 100 -4.04 0.21 -1.02
C PRO A 100 -4.06 1.73 -1.19
N SER A 101 -3.44 2.25 -2.25
CA SER A 101 -3.37 3.71 -2.48
C SER A 101 -4.74 4.32 -2.77
N PHE A 102 -5.57 3.61 -3.54
CA PHE A 102 -6.96 4.00 -3.79
C PHE A 102 -7.77 4.04 -2.49
N SER A 103 -7.57 3.07 -1.60
CA SER A 103 -8.21 3.08 -0.27
C SER A 103 -7.83 4.33 0.54
N VAL A 104 -6.57 4.76 0.52
CA VAL A 104 -6.13 5.99 1.20
C VAL A 104 -6.81 7.23 0.62
N ILE A 105 -6.83 7.38 -0.71
CA ILE A 105 -7.45 8.54 -1.38
C ILE A 105 -8.93 8.66 -0.99
N ASN A 106 -9.63 7.53 -0.86
CA ASN A 106 -11.07 7.54 -0.63
C ASN A 106 -11.47 7.67 0.83
N SER A 107 -10.64 7.19 1.75
CA SER A 107 -10.94 7.18 3.19
C SER A 107 -10.12 8.18 4.01
N GLY A 108 -9.14 8.85 3.38
CA GLY A 108 -8.16 9.67 4.08
C GLY A 108 -7.27 8.88 5.05
N THR A 109 -7.33 7.55 5.03
CA THR A 109 -6.76 6.68 6.06
C THR A 109 -5.69 5.77 5.48
N TYR A 110 -4.49 5.78 6.06
CA TYR A 110 -3.35 4.97 5.58
C TYR A 110 -3.57 3.46 5.73
N GLN A 111 -2.77 2.67 5.02
CA GLN A 111 -2.89 1.21 4.90
C GLN A 111 -2.85 0.48 6.25
N GLU A 112 -2.01 0.92 7.18
CA GLU A 112 -1.92 0.36 8.54
C GLU A 112 -3.16 0.62 9.38
N MET A 113 -3.90 1.67 9.05
CA MET A 113 -5.17 1.96 9.69
C MET A 113 -6.29 1.22 8.97
N SER A 114 -6.46 1.38 7.65
CA SER A 114 -7.56 0.75 6.92
C SER A 114 -7.45 -0.77 6.82
N GLY A 115 -6.25 -1.34 6.95
CA GLY A 115 -6.01 -2.78 6.75
C GLY A 115 -5.95 -3.21 5.29
N VAL A 116 -6.10 -2.29 4.34
CA VAL A 116 -5.99 -2.57 2.90
C VAL A 116 -4.52 -2.46 2.50
N THR A 117 -3.79 -3.56 2.62
CA THR A 117 -2.33 -3.60 2.43
C THR A 117 -1.89 -4.22 1.11
N THR A 118 -2.79 -4.84 0.33
CA THR A 118 -2.37 -5.50 -0.92
C THR A 118 -3.40 -5.42 -2.04
N ASN A 119 -2.98 -5.69 -3.28
CA ASN A 119 -3.88 -5.87 -4.42
C ASN A 119 -4.67 -7.18 -4.39
N TRP A 120 -4.36 -8.11 -3.47
CA TRP A 120 -5.14 -9.31 -3.24
C TRP A 120 -6.22 -9.13 -2.18
N TYR A 121 -6.35 -7.93 -1.62
CA TYR A 121 -7.42 -7.60 -0.69
C TYR A 121 -8.78 -7.91 -1.32
N LYS A 122 -9.65 -8.59 -0.56
CA LYS A 122 -11.00 -8.96 -0.99
C LYS A 122 -12.01 -8.47 0.04
N GLY A 123 -13.10 -7.90 -0.46
CA GLY A 123 -14.18 -7.37 0.36
C GLY A 123 -14.28 -5.86 0.27
N PRO A 124 -15.29 -5.27 0.92
CA PRO A 124 -15.37 -3.83 1.08
C PRO A 124 -14.17 -3.33 1.89
N ILE A 125 -13.71 -2.10 1.63
CA ILE A 125 -12.76 -1.43 2.52
C ILE A 125 -13.34 -1.48 3.94
N PRO A 126 -12.57 -1.85 4.98
CA PRO A 126 -13.08 -1.92 6.35
C PRO A 126 -13.72 -0.59 6.77
N PRO A 127 -14.58 -0.57 7.80
CA PRO A 127 -15.50 0.54 8.06
C PRO A 127 -14.75 1.77 8.61
N VAL A 128 -14.11 2.47 7.69
CA VAL A 128 -13.65 3.83 7.76
C VAL A 128 -14.58 4.64 6.87
N ASP A 129 -14.88 5.87 7.28
CA ASP A 129 -15.67 6.77 6.43
C ASP A 129 -14.94 6.97 5.11
N SER A 130 -15.70 6.96 4.02
CA SER A 130 -15.15 7.02 2.68
C SER A 130 -16.06 7.84 1.76
N ILE A 131 -15.46 8.46 0.74
CA ILE A 131 -16.20 9.25 -0.26
C ILE A 131 -16.99 8.38 -1.25
N TYR A 132 -16.77 7.06 -1.25
CA TYR A 132 -17.61 6.10 -1.97
C TYR A 132 -18.48 5.33 -0.98
N CYS A 133 -19.80 5.39 -1.18
CA CYS A 133 -20.83 4.73 -0.38
C CYS A 133 -20.98 3.25 -0.76
#